data_AF-A0A938APE8-F1
#
_entry.id   AF-A0A938APE8-F1
#
_cell.length_a   1.000
_cell.length_b   1.000
_cell.length_c   1.000
_cell.angle_alpha   90.00
_cell.angle_beta   90.00
_cell.angle_gamma   90.00
#
_symmetry.space_group_name_H-M   'P 1'
#
loop_
_entity.id
_entity.type
_entity.pdbx_description
1 polymer ?
#
loop_
_entity_poly.entity_id
_entity_poly.type
_entity_poly.pdbx_seq_one_letter_code
_entity_poly.pdbx_strand_id
1 'polypeptide(L)'
;PIEGRHFRLEEPLSRPQPLTQPHPPILIGGGGEKKTLRLVAQYADACNLFAYDGTKPIRHKLDVLKRHCESVGRAYETIERTALGRLGDVTRRGGIQRTIEGCRELAQAGIQHLIVSLPEDRALPSLEILGRDVIPEVSGF
;
A
#
# COMPACT_ATOMS: atom_id res chain seq x y z
N PRO A 1 21.19 -14.17 20.24
CA PRO A 1 20.63 -13.14 21.15
C PRO A 1 20.11 -11.89 20.43
N ILE A 2 18.83 -11.57 20.63
CA ILE A 2 18.24 -10.25 20.32
C ILE A 2 18.23 -9.47 21.63
N GLU A 3 18.95 -8.35 21.68
CA GLU A 3 18.97 -7.43 22.81
C GLU A 3 18.33 -6.09 22.43
N GLY A 4 17.00 -6.08 22.40
CA GLY A 4 16.22 -4.89 22.11
C GLY A 4 15.80 -4.15 23.38
N ARG A 5 15.35 -2.92 23.20
CA ARG A 5 14.71 -2.14 24.27
C ARG A 5 13.44 -2.80 24.83
N HIS A 6 12.68 -3.47 23.97
CA HIS A 6 11.38 -4.05 24.30
C HIS A 6 11.41 -5.57 24.49
N PHE A 7 12.31 -6.25 23.78
CA PHE A 7 12.42 -7.70 23.82
C PHE A 7 13.88 -8.08 23.99
N ARG A 8 14.14 -8.99 24.92
CA ARG A 8 15.42 -9.69 25.07
C ARG A 8 15.15 -11.17 24.85
N LEU A 9 15.76 -11.75 23.83
CA LEU A 9 15.61 -13.16 23.47
C LEU A 9 17.00 -13.77 23.36
N GLU A 10 17.29 -14.83 24.11
CA GLU A 10 18.62 -15.45 24.13
C GLU A 10 18.88 -16.27 22.86
N GLU A 11 17.94 -17.18 22.54
CA GLU A 11 18.04 -18.11 21.41
C GLU A 11 16.76 -18.08 20.53
N PRO A 12 16.45 -16.93 19.89
CA PRO A 12 15.28 -16.86 19.00
C PRO A 12 15.47 -17.79 17.80
N LEU A 13 14.52 -18.70 17.59
CA LEU A 13 14.53 -19.65 16.49
C LEU A 13 13.41 -19.33 15.50
N SER A 14 13.78 -19.04 14.25
CA SER A 14 12.83 -18.98 13.13
C SER A 14 12.92 -20.29 12.34
N ARG A 15 11.88 -21.13 12.43
CA ARG A 15 11.78 -22.37 11.64
C ARG A 15 10.35 -22.58 11.13
N PRO A 16 10.15 -22.80 9.81
CA PRO A 16 11.16 -22.72 8.74
C PRO A 16 11.69 -21.29 8.53
N GLN A 17 12.86 -21.18 7.91
CA GLN A 17 13.39 -19.87 7.51
C GLN A 17 12.58 -19.31 6.34
N PRO A 18 12.46 -17.97 6.21
CA PRO A 18 11.87 -17.35 5.05
C PRO A 18 12.60 -17.76 3.76
N LEU A 19 11.84 -17.99 2.69
CA LEU A 19 12.41 -18.29 1.37
C LEU A 19 12.99 -17.03 0.70
N THR A 20 12.41 -15.85 0.99
CA THR A 20 12.82 -14.57 0.40
C THR A 20 14.01 -13.98 1.13
N GLN A 21 15.00 -13.50 0.37
CA GLN A 21 16.19 -12.82 0.87
C GLN A 21 16.17 -11.33 0.50
N PRO A 22 16.70 -10.43 1.34
CA PRO A 22 17.25 -10.69 2.68
C PRO A 22 16.15 -10.97 3.74
N HIS A 23 14.92 -10.56 3.46
CA HIS A 23 13.74 -10.83 4.27
C HIS A 23 12.48 -10.77 3.39
N PRO A 24 11.32 -11.26 3.85
CA PRO A 24 10.05 -10.93 3.24
C PRO A 24 9.83 -9.40 3.19
N PRO A 25 9.15 -8.86 2.16
CA PRO A 25 8.88 -7.43 2.08
C PRO A 25 8.12 -6.89 3.30
N ILE A 26 8.57 -5.77 3.84
CA ILE A 26 7.99 -5.11 5.02
C ILE A 26 7.11 -3.95 4.56
N LEU A 27 5.81 -4.07 4.76
CA LEU A 27 4.85 -2.99 4.57
C LEU A 27 4.57 -2.28 5.89
N ILE A 28 4.73 -0.95 5.92
CA ILE A 28 4.34 -0.12 7.07
C ILE A 28 3.11 0.72 6.69
N GLY A 29 2.04 0.57 7.47
CA GLY A 29 0.79 1.30 7.28
C GLY A 29 0.65 2.55 8.15
N GLY A 30 0.05 3.59 7.57
CA GLY A 30 -0.39 4.80 8.28
C GLY A 30 0.19 6.11 7.72
N GLY A 31 -0.52 7.21 7.97
CA GLY A 31 -0.20 8.54 7.42
C GLY A 31 0.48 9.51 8.41
N GLY A 32 1.03 9.02 9.52
CA GLY A 32 1.65 9.85 10.56
C GLY A 32 2.95 10.49 10.06
N GLU A 33 2.95 11.80 9.85
CA GLU A 33 4.05 12.51 9.18
C GLU A 33 5.36 12.49 9.94
N LYS A 34 5.32 12.61 11.28
CA LYS A 34 6.53 12.71 12.10
C LYS A 34 7.19 11.37 12.40
N LYS A 35 6.38 10.33 12.60
CA LYS A 35 6.84 8.99 13.04
C LYS A 35 6.69 7.96 11.95
N THR A 36 5.46 7.68 11.52
CA THR A 36 5.17 6.59 10.59
C THR A 36 5.93 6.74 9.28
N LEU A 37 5.82 7.88 8.60
CA LEU A 37 6.49 8.09 7.31
C LEU A 37 8.02 8.14 7.43
N ARG A 38 8.54 8.56 8.58
CA ARG A 38 9.98 8.46 8.88
C ARG A 38 10.42 7.00 9.04
N LEU A 39 9.62 6.17 9.71
CA LEU A 39 9.88 4.72 9.83
C LEU A 39 9.75 4.01 8.49
N VAL A 40 8.79 4.41 7.65
CA VAL A 40 8.67 3.93 6.27
C VAL A 40 9.97 4.21 5.51
N ALA A 41 10.44 5.45 5.51
CA ALA A 41 11.68 5.82 4.86
C ALA A 41 12.88 5.00 5.36
N GLN A 42 12.96 4.72 6.68
CA GLN A 42 14.08 4.00 7.27
C GLN A 42 14.04 2.48 7.05
N TYR A 43 12.86 1.85 7.05
CA TYR A 43 12.75 0.39 7.25
C TYR A 43 11.80 -0.33 6.30
N ALA A 44 10.85 0.35 5.66
CA ALA A 44 9.81 -0.33 4.90
C ALA A 44 10.23 -0.59 3.46
N ASP A 45 9.74 -1.67 2.88
CA ASP A 45 9.75 -1.91 1.43
C ASP A 45 8.48 -1.32 0.77
N ALA A 46 7.41 -1.13 1.55
CA ALA A 46 6.16 -0.54 1.08
C ALA A 46 5.52 0.44 2.08
N CYS A 47 4.96 1.54 1.57
CA CYS A 47 4.20 2.54 2.31
C CYS A 47 2.71 2.37 2.04
N ASN A 48 1.93 1.98 3.05
CA ASN A 48 0.48 1.83 2.90
C ASN A 48 -0.28 3.03 3.47
N LEU A 49 -0.85 3.84 2.58
CA LEU A 49 -1.68 5.00 2.89
C LEU A 49 -3.17 4.64 2.88
N PHE A 50 -4.02 5.62 3.22
CA PHE A 50 -5.47 5.48 3.15
C PHE A 50 -6.05 6.35 2.05
N ALA A 51 -6.84 5.76 1.17
CA ALA A 51 -7.51 6.41 0.03
C ALA A 51 -8.99 6.69 0.33
N TYR A 52 -9.31 7.22 1.51
CA TYR A 52 -10.69 7.54 1.90
C TYR A 52 -11.08 9.00 1.62
N ASP A 53 -10.12 9.91 1.65
CA ASP A 53 -10.35 11.36 1.54
C ASP A 53 -9.83 11.92 0.21
N GLY A 54 -9.86 11.10 -0.85
CA GLY A 54 -9.37 11.44 -2.19
C GLY A 54 -7.84 11.49 -2.30
N THR A 55 -7.35 12.02 -3.42
CA THR A 55 -5.92 11.98 -3.78
C THR A 55 -5.08 13.12 -3.21
N LYS A 56 -5.70 14.24 -2.79
CA LYS A 56 -4.98 15.41 -2.25
C LYS A 56 -4.20 15.07 -0.97
N PRO A 57 -4.78 14.39 0.05
CA PRO A 57 -4.02 13.94 1.21
C PRO A 57 -2.90 12.97 0.84
N ILE A 58 -3.14 12.05 -0.11
CA ILE A 58 -2.13 11.09 -0.58
C ILE A 58 -0.91 11.82 -1.13
N ARG A 59 -1.10 12.76 -2.07
CA ARG A 59 0.00 13.54 -2.66
C ARG A 59 0.83 14.23 -1.56
N HIS A 60 0.16 14.85 -0.60
CA HIS A 60 0.83 15.49 0.53
C HIS A 60 1.67 14.50 1.36
N LYS A 61 1.13 13.32 1.69
CA LYS A 61 1.87 12.29 2.44
C LYS A 61 3.04 11.73 1.64
N LEU A 62 2.89 11.56 0.34
CA LEU A 62 3.99 11.13 -0.52
C LEU A 62 5.10 12.17 -0.60
N ASP A 63 4.78 13.47 -0.60
CA ASP A 63 5.80 14.53 -0.52
C ASP A 63 6.51 14.56 0.85
N VAL A 64 5.78 14.29 1.94
CA VAL A 64 6.38 14.11 3.27
C VAL A 64 7.32 12.89 3.27
N LEU A 65 6.91 11.78 2.68
CA LEU A 65 7.73 10.58 2.57
C LEU A 65 9.00 10.84 1.78
N LYS A 66 8.93 11.55 0.64
CA LYS A 66 10.11 11.98 -0.14
C LYS A 66 11.11 12.74 0.71
N ARG A 67 10.66 13.74 1.48
CA ARG A 67 11.53 14.51 2.40
C ARG A 67 12.18 13.63 3.47
N HIS A 68 11.48 12.62 4.00
CA HIS A 68 12.08 11.67 4.93
C HIS A 68 13.12 10.78 4.25
N CYS A 69 12.86 10.33 3.02
CA CYS A 69 13.80 9.54 2.23
C CYS A 69 15.09 10.32 1.96
N GLU A 70 14.97 11.59 1.54
CA GLU A 70 16.10 12.52 1.39
C GLU A 70 16.89 12.66 2.69
N SER A 71 16.20 12.87 3.83
CA SER A 71 16.84 13.04 5.13
C SER A 71 17.60 11.80 5.61
N VAL A 72 17.25 10.59 5.17
CA VAL A 72 17.91 9.34 5.57
C VAL A 72 18.82 8.78 4.46
N GLY A 73 18.95 9.49 3.33
CA GLY A 73 19.78 9.08 2.20
C GLY A 73 19.25 7.85 1.45
N ARG A 74 17.94 7.64 1.43
CA ARG A 74 17.29 6.52 0.72
C ARG A 74 16.62 7.01 -0.56
N ALA A 75 16.75 6.23 -1.64
CA ALA A 75 16.00 6.46 -2.87
C ALA A 75 14.50 6.17 -2.65
N TYR A 76 13.65 7.17 -2.91
CA TYR A 76 12.21 7.11 -2.71
C TYR A 76 11.54 6.00 -3.54
N GLU A 77 12.10 5.74 -4.72
CA GLU A 77 11.62 4.78 -5.71
C GLU A 77 11.77 3.33 -5.23
N THR A 78 12.60 3.08 -4.21
CA THR A 78 12.77 1.76 -3.59
C THR A 78 11.62 1.37 -2.66
N ILE A 79 10.67 2.29 -2.42
CA ILE A 79 9.51 2.05 -1.57
C ILE A 79 8.27 1.95 -2.47
N GLU A 80 7.65 0.79 -2.50
CA GLU A 80 6.36 0.60 -3.16
C GLU A 80 5.29 1.46 -2.45
N ARG A 81 4.49 2.19 -3.22
CA ARG A 81 3.45 3.06 -2.67
C ARG A 81 2.11 2.37 -2.82
N THR A 82 1.57 1.92 -1.71
CA THR A 82 0.29 1.23 -1.66
C THR A 82 -0.76 2.09 -0.98
N ALA A 83 -2.02 1.82 -1.26
CA ALA A 83 -3.12 2.45 -0.54
C ALA A 83 -4.21 1.44 -0.23
N LEU A 84 -4.76 1.53 0.98
CA LEU A 84 -6.02 0.89 1.33
C LEU A 84 -7.17 1.83 1.01
N GLY A 85 -8.10 1.37 0.18
CA GLY A 85 -9.26 2.13 -0.24
C GLY A 85 -10.53 1.27 -0.32
N ARG A 86 -11.62 1.92 -0.73
CA ARG A 86 -12.85 1.26 -1.14
C ARG A 86 -13.00 1.45 -2.65
N LEU A 87 -13.39 0.41 -3.35
CA LEU A 87 -13.84 0.57 -4.73
C LEU A 87 -15.30 1.01 -4.75
N GLY A 88 -15.71 1.63 -5.85
CA GLY A 88 -17.12 1.75 -6.16
C GLY A 88 -17.76 0.37 -6.28
N ASP A 89 -19.07 0.29 -6.02
CA ASP A 89 -19.83 -0.95 -6.25
C ASP A 89 -19.86 -1.27 -7.75
N VAL A 90 -18.97 -2.17 -8.18
CA VAL A 90 -18.83 -2.61 -9.58
C VAL A 90 -20.06 -3.34 -10.10
N THR A 91 -20.91 -3.86 -9.21
CA THR A 91 -22.16 -4.54 -9.57
C THR A 91 -23.27 -3.58 -9.99
N ARG A 92 -23.09 -2.27 -9.75
CA ARG A 92 -24.05 -1.23 -10.11
C ARG A 92 -23.76 -0.65 -11.49
N ARG A 93 -24.78 -0.06 -12.11
CA ARG A 93 -24.64 0.67 -13.38
C ARG A 93 -23.54 1.74 -13.27
N GLY A 94 -22.58 1.68 -14.21
CA GLY A 94 -21.42 2.57 -14.25
C GLY A 94 -20.36 2.32 -13.17
N GLY A 95 -20.49 1.25 -12.38
CA GLY A 95 -19.54 0.92 -11.31
C GLY A 95 -18.15 0.61 -11.83
N ILE A 96 -18.07 -0.14 -12.94
CA ILE A 96 -16.80 -0.48 -13.62
C ILE A 96 -16.02 0.80 -14.00
N GLN A 97 -16.66 1.72 -14.73
CA GLN A 97 -16.00 2.95 -15.20
C GLN A 97 -15.54 3.84 -14.03
N ARG A 98 -16.40 4.04 -13.01
CA ARG A 98 -16.02 4.80 -11.80
C ARG A 98 -14.83 4.18 -11.07
N THR A 99 -14.75 2.85 -11.03
CA THR A 99 -13.63 2.13 -10.41
C THR A 99 -12.34 2.33 -11.20
N ILE A 100 -12.39 2.23 -12.54
CA ILE A 100 -11.23 2.48 -13.41
C ILE A 100 -10.73 3.93 -13.25
N GLU A 101 -11.64 4.90 -13.25
CA GLU A 101 -11.33 6.32 -13.03
C GLU A 101 -10.66 6.54 -11.67
N GLY A 102 -11.20 5.96 -10.59
CA GLY A 102 -10.60 6.03 -9.26
C GLY A 102 -9.19 5.43 -9.19
N CYS A 103 -8.97 4.27 -9.83
CA CYS A 103 -7.64 3.67 -9.95
C CYS A 103 -6.67 4.61 -10.70
N ARG A 104 -7.13 5.24 -11.79
CA ARG A 104 -6.32 6.18 -12.57
C ARG A 104 -5.93 7.42 -11.77
N GLU A 105 -6.86 7.98 -11.01
CA GLU A 105 -6.58 9.13 -10.14
C GLU A 105 -5.53 8.79 -9.07
N LEU A 106 -5.63 7.58 -8.47
CA LEU A 106 -4.67 7.10 -7.48
C LEU A 106 -3.30 6.82 -8.10
N ALA A 107 -3.25 6.22 -9.29
CA ALA A 107 -2.02 6.01 -10.05
C ALA A 107 -1.32 7.35 -10.34
N GLN A 108 -2.06 8.35 -10.82
CA GLN A 108 -1.55 9.71 -11.04
C GLN A 108 -1.14 10.41 -9.74
N ALA A 109 -1.67 9.99 -8.59
CA ALA A 109 -1.22 10.45 -7.28
C ALA A 109 0.09 9.81 -6.85
N GLY A 110 0.51 8.73 -7.49
CA GLY A 110 1.74 7.99 -7.21
C GLY A 110 1.54 6.67 -6.47
N ILE A 111 0.30 6.18 -6.36
CA ILE A 111 0.00 4.84 -5.83
C ILE A 111 0.23 3.79 -6.92
N GLN A 112 0.91 2.71 -6.58
CA GLN A 112 1.25 1.61 -7.48
C GLN A 112 0.39 0.37 -7.23
N HIS A 113 -0.14 0.23 -6.02
CA HIS A 113 -0.92 -0.93 -5.61
C HIS A 113 -2.08 -0.49 -4.74
N LEU A 114 -3.28 -0.78 -5.22
CA LEU A 114 -4.51 -0.50 -4.49
C LEU A 114 -5.02 -1.77 -3.80
N ILE A 115 -5.08 -1.73 -2.47
CA ILE A 115 -5.68 -2.75 -1.63
C ILE A 115 -7.12 -2.33 -1.36
N VAL A 116 -8.07 -3.25 -1.58
CA VAL A 116 -9.50 -2.93 -1.56
C VAL A 116 -10.24 -3.86 -0.61
N SER A 117 -11.18 -3.29 0.15
CA SER A 117 -12.17 -4.07 0.90
C SER A 117 -13.43 -4.21 0.06
N LEU A 118 -13.94 -5.44 -0.04
CA LEU A 118 -15.19 -5.77 -0.73
C LEU A 118 -16.26 -6.15 0.31
N PRO A 119 -17.51 -5.70 0.13
CA PRO A 119 -18.60 -6.10 1.02
C PRO A 119 -18.91 -7.60 0.84
N GLU A 120 -19.08 -8.31 1.95
CA GLU A 120 -19.19 -9.77 1.98
C GLU A 120 -20.37 -10.31 1.16
N ASP A 121 -21.51 -9.60 1.18
CA ASP A 121 -22.73 -9.96 0.46
C ASP A 121 -22.57 -9.96 -1.07
N ARG A 122 -21.48 -9.36 -1.59
CA ARG A 122 -21.21 -9.23 -3.03
C ARG A 122 -19.75 -9.49 -3.40
N ALA A 123 -18.98 -10.10 -2.51
CA ALA A 123 -17.55 -10.30 -2.73
C ALA A 123 -17.29 -11.10 -4.02
N LEU A 124 -17.96 -12.25 -4.20
CA LEU A 124 -17.80 -13.10 -5.38
C LEU A 124 -18.13 -12.40 -6.71
N PRO A 125 -19.35 -11.85 -6.92
CA PRO A 125 -19.66 -11.18 -8.18
C PRO A 125 -18.78 -9.95 -8.42
N SER A 126 -18.35 -9.25 -7.35
CA SER A 126 -17.41 -8.14 -7.48
C SER A 126 -16.04 -8.62 -7.97
N LEU A 127 -15.51 -9.72 -7.42
CA LEU A 127 -14.22 -10.29 -7.84
C LEU A 127 -14.25 -10.75 -9.30
N GLU A 128 -15.33 -11.38 -9.75
CA GLU A 128 -15.50 -11.80 -11.15
C GLU A 128 -15.48 -10.60 -12.10
N ILE A 129 -16.26 -9.56 -11.80
CA ILE A 129 -16.31 -8.32 -12.60
C ILE A 129 -14.95 -7.61 -12.56
N LEU A 130 -14.30 -7.53 -11.39
CA LEU A 130 -12.98 -6.92 -11.27
C LEU A 130 -11.96 -7.64 -12.14
N GLY A 131 -11.91 -8.97 -12.05
CA GLY A 131 -10.98 -9.78 -12.82
C GLY A 131 -11.20 -9.68 -14.33
N ARG A 132 -12.46 -9.71 -14.78
CA ARG A 132 -12.80 -9.70 -16.20
C ARG A 132 -12.76 -8.31 -16.83
N ASP A 133 -13.30 -7.30 -16.14
CA ASP A 133 -13.67 -6.01 -16.74
C ASP A 133 -12.87 -4.81 -16.20
N VAL A 134 -12.15 -4.95 -15.06
CA VAL A 134 -11.40 -3.83 -14.45
C VAL A 134 -9.89 -4.06 -14.50
N ILE A 135 -9.40 -5.21 -14.05
CA ILE A 135 -7.96 -5.52 -13.98
C ILE A 135 -7.25 -5.33 -15.33
N PRO A 136 -7.80 -5.79 -16.47
CA PRO A 136 -7.16 -5.57 -17.78
C PRO A 136 -6.93 -4.09 -18.09
N GLU A 137 -7.90 -3.23 -17.76
CA GLU A 137 -7.85 -1.79 -18.05
C GLU A 137 -6.88 -1.03 -17.14
N VAL A 138 -6.80 -1.41 -15.86
CA VAL A 138 -5.94 -0.73 -14.89
C VAL A 138 -4.50 -1.23 -14.89
N SER A 139 -4.25 -2.43 -15.44
CA SER A 139 -2.88 -2.97 -15.58
C SER A 139 -2.01 -2.19 -16.56
N GLY A 140 -2.62 -1.36 -17.41
CA GLY A 140 -1.95 -0.60 -18.46
C GLY A 140 -1.40 0.76 -18.04
N PHE A 141 -1.57 1.20 -16.79
CA PHE A 141 -1.09 2.49 -16.31
C PHE A 141 -0.56 2.48 -14.88
#